data_AF-A0A9P6KPB4-F1
#
_entry.id   AF-A0A9P6KPB4-F1
#
_cell.length_a   1.000
_cell.length_b   1.000
_cell.length_c   1.000
_cell.angle_alpha   90.00
_cell.angle_beta   90.00
_cell.angle_gamma   90.00
#
_symmetry.space_group_name_H-M   'P 1'
#
loop_
_entity.id
_entity.type
_entity.pdbx_description
1 polymer ?
#
loop_
_entity_poly.entity_id
_entity_poly.type
_entity_poly.pdbx_seq_one_letter_code
_entity_poly.pdbx_strand_id
1 'polypeptide(L)'
;MSLRGRLPSIVDFYNPYINAKDAHGRTREQILKWNNDKLERSHNYIQILFPLPEGSMFSYTAPVIDKKTMEEFRTNDHLQMTLGQAFDRMMRFYGFKVVSALDSADPVNQAEEDTAAEEKEKGKAAEGEGEPRPSISRITRNPWRMYAVFEPLLTVDIEPAEDRNDNAGTTASVGADPSVASARDTKSPEKSVASAGVHRLRVIRGPNFEERSWSWCVQMDHNHLRISRILRSLRVLGLQRQCEAFYEALTDVYNDPKISIGRSSMIFWRRAVREPLHIAPDGTECKWLKTL
;
A
#
# COMPACT_ATOMS: atom_id res chain seq x y z
N MET A 1 -4.37 -44.77 8.98
CA MET A 1 -3.43 -43.66 8.69
C MET A 1 -4.10 -42.35 9.08
N SER A 2 -3.42 -41.47 9.82
CA SER A 2 -4.05 -40.24 10.33
C SER A 2 -3.99 -39.12 9.29
N LEU A 3 -5.14 -38.77 8.70
CA LEU A 3 -5.31 -37.53 7.92
C LEU A 3 -5.41 -36.33 8.88
N ARG A 4 -4.33 -36.03 9.61
CA ARG A 4 -4.10 -34.67 10.11
C ARG A 4 -3.75 -33.83 8.89
N GLY A 5 -4.78 -33.32 8.22
CA GLY A 5 -4.64 -32.50 7.03
C GLY A 5 -3.65 -31.37 7.28
N ARG A 6 -2.57 -31.34 6.50
CA ARG A 6 -1.62 -30.22 6.50
C ARG A 6 -2.45 -28.95 6.23
N LEU A 7 -2.30 -27.93 7.07
CA LEU A 7 -2.93 -26.63 6.79
C LEU A 7 -2.52 -26.20 5.37
N PRO A 8 -3.46 -25.77 4.52
CA PRO A 8 -3.14 -25.37 3.16
C PRO A 8 -2.08 -24.27 3.16
N SER A 9 -1.14 -24.33 2.23
CA SER A 9 -0.14 -23.27 2.13
C SER A 9 -0.79 -21.96 1.67
N ILE A 10 -0.14 -20.84 1.96
CA ILE A 10 -0.58 -19.55 1.44
C ILE A 10 -0.53 -19.50 -0.10
N VAL A 11 0.33 -20.30 -0.72
CA VAL A 11 0.33 -20.52 -2.18
C VAL A 11 -0.96 -21.21 -2.62
N ASP A 12 -1.43 -22.25 -1.92
CA ASP A 12 -2.69 -22.94 -2.24
C ASP A 12 -3.93 -22.05 -2.05
N PHE A 13 -3.89 -21.14 -1.06
CA PHE A 13 -4.94 -20.14 -0.83
C PHE A 13 -4.96 -19.06 -1.94
N TYR A 14 -3.80 -18.73 -2.51
CA TYR A 14 -3.67 -17.78 -3.62
C TYR A 14 -3.85 -18.42 -5.01
N ASN A 15 -3.58 -19.72 -5.16
CA ASN A 15 -3.78 -20.43 -6.41
C ASN A 15 -5.29 -20.46 -6.79
N PRO A 16 -5.70 -19.95 -7.96
CA PRO A 16 -7.11 -19.90 -8.35
C PRO A 16 -7.72 -21.28 -8.63
N TYR A 17 -6.91 -22.28 -9.01
CA TYR A 17 -7.37 -23.63 -9.31
C TYR A 17 -7.56 -24.50 -8.05
N ILE A 18 -6.81 -24.21 -6.99
CA ILE A 18 -6.93 -24.91 -5.70
C ILE A 18 -7.91 -24.17 -4.77
N ASN A 19 -7.86 -22.84 -4.76
CA ASN A 19 -8.73 -21.93 -3.99
C ASN A 19 -8.88 -22.36 -2.52
N ALA A 20 -7.75 -22.70 -1.88
CA ALA A 20 -7.77 -23.33 -0.57
C ALA A 20 -8.35 -22.42 0.51
N LYS A 21 -8.82 -23.04 1.59
CA LYS A 21 -9.35 -22.35 2.76
C LYS A 21 -8.24 -21.95 3.72
N ASP A 22 -8.38 -20.79 4.34
CA ASP A 22 -7.55 -20.37 5.47
C ASP A 22 -7.88 -21.17 6.76
N ALA A 23 -7.15 -20.88 7.84
CA ALA A 23 -7.35 -21.50 9.15
C ALA A 23 -8.74 -21.22 9.78
N HIS A 24 -9.54 -20.31 9.21
CA HIS A 24 -10.91 -20.01 9.61
C HIS A 24 -11.96 -20.61 8.64
N GLY A 25 -11.53 -21.47 7.71
CA GLY A 25 -12.42 -22.15 6.75
C GLY A 25 -12.88 -21.26 5.58
N ARG A 26 -12.28 -20.08 5.40
CA ARG A 26 -12.68 -19.08 4.39
C ARG A 26 -11.81 -19.19 3.15
N THR A 27 -12.40 -19.12 1.96
CA THR A 27 -11.63 -18.92 0.73
C THR A 27 -11.34 -17.44 0.50
N ARG A 28 -10.33 -17.15 -0.33
CA ARG A 28 -10.00 -15.80 -0.77
C ARG A 28 -11.22 -15.08 -1.37
N GLU A 29 -11.92 -15.72 -2.30
CA GLU A 29 -13.10 -15.16 -2.95
C GLU A 29 -14.21 -14.80 -1.97
N GLN A 30 -14.45 -15.63 -0.96
CA GLN A 30 -15.43 -15.34 0.07
C GLN A 30 -15.08 -14.05 0.82
N ILE A 31 -13.81 -13.84 1.16
CA ILE A 31 -13.33 -12.62 1.84
C ILE A 31 -13.47 -11.41 0.92
N LEU A 32 -13.05 -11.50 -0.35
CA LEU A 32 -13.12 -10.36 -1.28
C LEU A 32 -14.56 -9.92 -1.59
N LYS A 33 -15.53 -10.85 -1.52
CA LYS A 33 -16.98 -10.58 -1.66
C LYS A 33 -17.64 -9.98 -0.41
N TRP A 34 -16.93 -9.77 0.70
CA TRP A 34 -17.50 -9.13 1.89
C TRP A 34 -17.82 -7.65 1.64
N ASN A 35 -18.88 -7.15 2.28
CA ASN A 35 -19.18 -5.71 2.30
C ASN A 35 -18.20 -4.95 3.22
N ASN A 36 -18.20 -3.62 3.13
CA ASN A 36 -17.24 -2.80 3.86
C ASN A 36 -17.45 -2.90 5.39
N ASP A 37 -18.69 -2.98 5.88
CA ASP A 37 -18.97 -3.12 7.33
C ASP A 37 -18.33 -4.39 7.92
N LYS A 38 -18.37 -5.50 7.18
CA LYS A 38 -17.77 -6.77 7.60
C LYS A 38 -16.24 -6.74 7.53
N LEU A 39 -15.65 -6.05 6.55
CA LEU A 39 -14.20 -5.81 6.51
C LEU A 39 -13.75 -4.86 7.63
N GLU A 40 -14.59 -3.91 8.05
CA GLU A 40 -14.22 -3.03 9.14
C GLU A 40 -14.28 -3.76 10.49
N ARG A 41 -15.36 -4.50 10.76
CA ARG A 41 -15.57 -5.28 11.99
C ARG A 41 -14.71 -6.55 12.11
N SER A 42 -14.16 -7.06 11.02
CA SER A 42 -13.32 -8.27 11.02
C SER A 42 -11.85 -7.89 10.83
N HIS A 43 -10.98 -8.18 11.80
CA HIS A 43 -9.57 -7.74 11.72
C HIS A 43 -8.60 -8.82 11.21
N ASN A 44 -8.98 -10.10 11.21
CA ASN A 44 -8.06 -11.21 10.90
C ASN A 44 -7.88 -11.47 9.39
N TYR A 45 -8.79 -11.03 8.52
CA TYR A 45 -8.69 -11.31 7.08
C TYR A 45 -7.46 -10.63 6.45
N ILE A 46 -7.12 -9.41 6.90
CA ILE A 46 -6.02 -8.63 6.32
C ILE A 46 -4.67 -9.34 6.50
N GLN A 47 -4.55 -10.15 7.55
CA GLN A 47 -3.32 -10.86 7.87
C GLN A 47 -3.11 -12.11 7.00
N ILE A 48 -4.21 -12.67 6.48
CA ILE A 48 -4.23 -13.75 5.49
C ILE A 48 -4.05 -13.19 4.07
N LEU A 49 -4.74 -12.10 3.71
CA LEU A 49 -4.62 -11.49 2.39
C LEU A 49 -3.24 -10.86 2.17
N PHE A 50 -2.68 -10.18 3.17
CA PHE A 50 -1.38 -9.51 3.07
C PHE A 50 -0.40 -10.14 4.07
N PRO A 51 0.09 -11.36 3.80
CA PRO A 51 1.00 -12.09 4.68
C PRO A 51 2.40 -11.44 4.68
N LEU A 52 3.17 -11.65 5.76
CA LEU A 52 4.47 -11.01 6.01
C LEU A 52 5.56 -12.01 6.45
N PRO A 53 6.84 -11.76 6.13
CA PRO A 53 7.99 -12.50 6.67
C PRO A 53 8.14 -12.40 8.19
N GLU A 54 7.82 -11.24 8.75
CA GLU A 54 7.76 -10.97 10.19
C GLU A 54 6.52 -11.60 10.90
N GLY A 55 5.59 -12.20 10.14
CA GLY A 55 4.42 -12.88 10.67
C GLY A 55 3.33 -11.94 11.20
N SER A 56 2.78 -12.23 12.37
CA SER A 56 1.77 -11.40 13.05
C SER A 56 1.80 -11.60 14.56
N MET A 57 2.03 -10.52 15.31
CA MET A 57 1.93 -10.51 16.78
C MET A 57 0.47 -10.67 17.28
N PHE A 58 -0.51 -10.50 16.40
CA PHE A 58 -1.95 -10.50 16.75
C PHE A 58 -2.70 -11.75 16.27
N SER A 59 -2.08 -12.60 15.43
CA SER A 59 -2.68 -13.87 15.02
C SER A 59 -1.63 -14.92 14.66
N TYR A 60 -1.53 -15.93 15.53
CA TYR A 60 -0.68 -17.10 15.32
C TYR A 60 -1.15 -18.02 14.17
N THR A 61 -2.34 -17.79 13.62
CA THR A 61 -2.86 -18.52 12.45
C THR A 61 -2.58 -17.80 11.13
N ALA A 62 -2.00 -16.59 11.16
CA ALA A 62 -1.59 -15.90 9.95
C ALA A 62 -0.34 -16.56 9.35
N PRO A 63 -0.30 -16.84 8.03
CA PRO A 63 0.85 -17.47 7.43
C PRO A 63 2.05 -16.52 7.44
N VAL A 64 3.19 -17.05 7.87
CA VAL A 64 4.50 -16.39 7.81
C VAL A 64 5.10 -16.70 6.44
N ILE A 65 5.61 -15.68 5.75
CA ILE A 65 6.28 -15.86 4.47
C ILE A 65 7.72 -16.35 4.71
N ASP A 66 8.10 -17.44 4.04
CA ASP A 66 9.47 -17.93 3.95
C ASP A 66 10.08 -17.63 2.56
N LYS A 67 11.37 -17.94 2.40
CA LYS A 67 12.11 -17.69 1.14
C LYS A 67 11.44 -18.36 -0.06
N LYS A 68 11.07 -19.64 0.08
CA LYS A 68 10.43 -20.41 -1.00
C LYS A 68 9.09 -19.78 -1.41
N THR A 69 8.27 -19.39 -0.44
CA THR A 69 6.97 -18.76 -0.70
C THR A 69 7.15 -17.39 -1.36
N MET A 70 8.12 -16.60 -0.91
CA MET A 70 8.44 -15.30 -1.50
C MET A 70 8.91 -15.44 -2.95
N GLU A 71 9.79 -16.41 -3.23
CA GLU A 71 10.26 -16.72 -4.58
C GLU A 71 9.10 -17.13 -5.49
N GLU A 72 8.26 -18.06 -5.06
CA GLU A 72 7.07 -18.52 -5.80
C GLU A 72 6.11 -17.35 -6.14
N PHE A 73 5.80 -16.45 -5.20
CA PHE A 73 5.00 -15.26 -5.51
C PHE A 73 5.71 -14.33 -6.50
N ARG A 74 7.03 -14.19 -6.43
CA ARG A 74 7.80 -13.29 -7.30
C ARG A 74 8.01 -13.85 -8.72
N THR A 75 7.85 -15.15 -8.93
CA THR A 75 7.98 -15.81 -10.25
C THR A 75 6.66 -16.29 -10.87
N ASN A 76 5.53 -16.18 -10.16
CA ASN A 76 4.24 -16.72 -10.59
C ASN A 76 3.18 -15.62 -10.80
N ASP A 77 2.96 -15.24 -12.07
CA ASP A 77 2.03 -14.18 -12.48
C ASP A 77 0.59 -14.40 -11.97
N HIS A 78 0.13 -15.64 -11.84
CA HIS A 78 -1.21 -15.93 -11.32
C HIS A 78 -1.33 -15.58 -9.82
N LEU A 79 -0.28 -15.81 -9.03
CA LEU A 79 -0.27 -15.41 -7.61
C LEU A 79 -0.20 -13.88 -7.48
N GLN A 80 0.60 -13.22 -8.32
CA GLN A 80 0.69 -11.75 -8.33
C GLN A 80 -0.61 -11.08 -8.76
N MET A 81 -1.22 -11.54 -9.86
CA MET A 81 -2.54 -11.08 -10.31
C MET A 81 -3.59 -11.24 -9.21
N THR A 82 -3.54 -12.36 -8.49
CA THR A 82 -4.47 -12.64 -7.40
C THR A 82 -4.23 -11.75 -6.17
N LEU A 83 -2.98 -11.43 -5.83
CA LEU A 83 -2.67 -10.42 -4.80
C LEU A 83 -3.09 -9.02 -5.26
N GLY A 84 -3.02 -8.73 -6.57
CA GLY A 84 -3.60 -7.54 -7.19
C GLY A 84 -5.10 -7.43 -6.97
N GLN A 85 -5.87 -8.51 -7.13
CA GLN A 85 -7.31 -8.51 -6.82
C GLN A 85 -7.61 -8.20 -5.35
N ALA A 86 -6.78 -8.68 -4.42
CA ALA A 86 -6.89 -8.34 -3.00
C ALA A 86 -6.55 -6.86 -2.75
N PHE A 87 -5.52 -6.33 -3.40
CA PHE A 87 -5.14 -4.92 -3.36
C PHE A 87 -6.26 -4.02 -3.90
N ASP A 88 -6.81 -4.30 -5.08
CA ASP A 88 -7.92 -3.54 -5.67
C ASP A 88 -9.14 -3.51 -4.76
N ARG A 89 -9.44 -4.64 -4.09
CA ARG A 89 -10.54 -4.71 -3.11
C ARG A 89 -10.29 -3.78 -1.92
N MET A 90 -9.04 -3.65 -1.48
CA MET A 90 -8.66 -2.72 -0.41
C MET A 90 -8.64 -1.26 -0.89
N MET A 91 -8.26 -0.97 -2.13
CA MET A 91 -8.35 0.39 -2.67
C MET A 91 -9.81 0.88 -2.64
N ARG A 92 -10.76 0.06 -3.13
CA ARG A 92 -12.20 0.37 -3.06
C ARG A 92 -12.72 0.48 -1.62
N PHE A 93 -12.16 -0.26 -0.67
CA PHE A 93 -12.50 -0.16 0.75
C PHE A 93 -12.09 1.20 1.33
N TYR A 94 -10.87 1.67 1.02
CA TYR A 94 -10.35 2.95 1.49
C TYR A 94 -10.85 4.18 0.71
N GLY A 95 -11.65 4.00 -0.34
CA GLY A 95 -12.16 5.08 -1.19
C GLY A 95 -11.28 5.44 -2.38
N PHE A 96 -10.24 4.66 -2.67
CA PHE A 96 -9.35 4.86 -3.82
C PHE A 96 -9.82 4.08 -5.06
N LYS A 97 -9.35 4.51 -6.24
CA LYS A 97 -9.44 3.81 -7.52
C LYS A 97 -8.02 3.54 -8.05
N VAL A 98 -7.75 2.32 -8.50
CA VAL A 98 -6.56 2.01 -9.31
C VAL A 98 -6.86 2.37 -10.75
N VAL A 99 -5.93 3.06 -11.42
CA VAL A 99 -6.00 3.36 -12.84
C VAL A 99 -4.70 2.94 -13.53
N SER A 100 -4.85 2.28 -14.68
CA SER A 100 -3.76 2.07 -15.63
C SER A 100 -3.72 3.23 -16.65
N ALA A 101 -2.60 3.37 -17.36
CA ALA A 101 -2.47 4.35 -18.42
C ALA A 101 -3.42 4.11 -19.63
N LEU A 102 -4.10 2.97 -19.68
CA LEU A 102 -5.12 2.67 -20.71
C LEU A 102 -6.53 3.12 -20.30
N ASP A 103 -6.79 3.32 -19.00
CA ASP A 103 -8.08 3.79 -18.46
C ASP A 103 -8.23 5.33 -18.54
N SER A 104 -7.31 6.00 -19.24
CA SER A 104 -7.20 7.47 -19.32
C SER A 104 -7.61 8.02 -20.68
N ALA A 105 -8.37 7.27 -21.48
CA ALA A 105 -9.10 7.83 -22.62
C ALA A 105 -10.24 8.71 -22.07
N ASP A 106 -10.17 10.02 -22.32
CA ASP A 106 -11.08 11.01 -21.75
C ASP A 106 -12.55 10.73 -22.14
N PRO A 107 -13.50 10.77 -21.19
CA PRO A 107 -14.92 10.71 -21.49
C PRO A 107 -15.40 12.09 -21.96
N VAL A 108 -15.04 12.47 -23.18
CA VAL A 108 -15.62 13.63 -23.88
C VAL A 108 -16.81 13.18 -24.71
N ASN A 109 -17.95 13.84 -24.51
CA ASN A 109 -19.24 13.66 -25.21
C ASN A 109 -19.90 12.27 -25.12
N GLN A 110 -20.75 12.09 -24.09
CA GLN A 110 -22.18 11.79 -24.32
C GLN A 110 -23.04 12.55 -23.30
N ALA A 111 -23.65 13.65 -23.76
CA ALA A 111 -24.77 14.33 -23.13
C ALA A 111 -25.75 14.66 -24.27
N GLU A 112 -27.06 14.60 -23.99
CA GLU A 112 -28.17 14.62 -24.98
C GLU A 112 -28.19 13.30 -25.81
N GLU A 113 -29.29 12.55 -25.97
CA GLU A 113 -30.73 12.69 -25.61
C GLU A 113 -31.09 11.60 -24.54
N ASP A 114 -32.13 11.67 -23.70
CA ASP A 114 -33.56 11.80 -24.02
C ASP A 114 -34.37 12.52 -22.91
N THR A 115 -35.49 13.12 -23.30
CA THR A 115 -36.36 13.93 -22.43
C THR A 115 -37.68 13.27 -22.04
N ALA A 116 -38.07 13.50 -20.77
CA ALA A 116 -39.46 13.66 -20.28
C ALA A 116 -40.37 12.43 -20.04
N ALA A 117 -41.42 12.70 -19.25
CA ALA A 117 -42.43 11.81 -18.63
C ALA A 117 -41.89 10.90 -17.48
N GLU A 118 -42.51 10.84 -16.30
CA GLU A 118 -43.80 11.39 -15.85
C GLU A 118 -43.84 11.70 -14.32
N GLU A 119 -44.78 12.55 -13.90
CA GLU A 119 -44.96 13.03 -12.51
C GLU A 119 -46.10 12.33 -11.74
N LYS A 120 -46.08 12.47 -10.40
CA LYS A 120 -47.14 12.17 -9.39
C LYS A 120 -47.26 10.67 -9.01
N GLU A 121 -47.42 10.32 -7.74
CA GLU A 121 -48.44 10.83 -6.80
C GLU A 121 -47.93 11.25 -5.39
N LYS A 122 -48.80 11.91 -4.60
CA LYS A 122 -48.51 12.54 -3.30
C LYS A 122 -48.98 11.74 -2.08
N GLY A 123 -48.30 11.95 -0.95
CA GLY A 123 -48.83 11.76 0.41
C GLY A 123 -48.08 10.71 1.23
N LYS A 124 -47.90 10.85 2.56
CA LYS A 124 -48.41 11.85 3.51
C LYS A 124 -47.45 11.95 4.71
N ALA A 125 -47.46 13.07 5.43
CA ALA A 125 -46.51 13.34 6.52
C ALA A 125 -46.76 12.53 7.81
N ALA A 126 -45.70 12.34 8.58
CA ALA A 126 -45.74 12.13 10.03
C ALA A 126 -44.49 12.79 10.66
N GLU A 127 -44.71 13.71 11.59
CA GLU A 127 -43.65 14.30 12.42
C GLU A 127 -43.25 13.31 13.52
N GLY A 128 -41.97 13.31 13.92
CA GLY A 128 -41.43 12.34 14.86
C GLY A 128 -40.02 12.72 15.32
N GLU A 129 -40.00 13.52 16.38
CA GLU A 129 -38.91 13.89 17.31
C GLU A 129 -37.51 13.28 17.09
N GLY A 130 -36.49 14.14 17.07
CA GLY A 130 -35.11 13.74 16.89
C GLY A 130 -34.47 13.11 18.12
N GLU A 131 -34.16 11.81 18.05
CA GLU A 131 -33.26 11.16 18.99
C GLU A 131 -31.78 11.50 18.71
N PRO A 132 -30.95 11.75 19.74
CA PRO A 132 -29.54 12.08 19.55
C PRO A 132 -28.72 10.84 19.16
N ARG A 133 -27.81 11.00 18.19
CA ARG A 133 -26.84 9.95 17.80
C ARG A 133 -26.03 9.48 19.03
N PRO A 134 -25.82 8.17 19.23
CA PRO A 134 -25.09 7.68 20.39
C PRO A 134 -23.62 8.09 20.34
N SER A 135 -23.17 8.77 21.38
CA SER A 135 -21.75 9.08 21.62
C SER A 135 -20.99 7.79 21.94
N ILE A 136 -20.14 7.33 21.00
CA ILE A 136 -19.26 6.18 21.23
C ILE A 136 -17.97 6.66 21.93
N SER A 137 -18.08 6.93 23.23
CA SER A 137 -16.92 7.25 24.07
C SER A 137 -16.39 6.01 24.80
N ARG A 138 -15.19 5.54 24.40
CA ARG A 138 -14.38 4.47 25.05
C ARG A 138 -15.04 3.07 24.98
N ILE A 139 -14.33 1.95 24.80
CA ILE A 139 -12.93 1.63 25.12
C ILE A 139 -12.29 0.86 23.95
N THR A 140 -11.32 1.44 23.25
CA THR A 140 -10.34 0.68 22.47
C THR A 140 -9.08 0.54 23.32
N ARG A 141 -8.71 -0.69 23.71
CA ARG A 141 -7.37 -0.96 24.27
C ARG A 141 -6.34 -0.56 23.22
N ASN A 142 -5.57 0.49 23.52
CA ASN A 142 -4.63 1.09 22.59
C ASN A 142 -3.61 0.05 22.06
N PRO A 143 -3.64 -0.35 20.78
CA PRO A 143 -2.69 -1.32 20.22
C PRO A 143 -1.26 -0.77 20.23
N TRP A 144 -1.12 0.56 20.19
CA TRP A 144 0.16 1.24 20.30
C TRP A 144 0.82 1.07 21.67
N ARG A 145 0.14 0.54 22.71
CA ARG A 145 0.78 0.32 24.02
C ARG A 145 1.91 -0.73 23.99
N MET A 146 1.98 -1.58 22.96
CA MET A 146 3.16 -2.43 22.69
C MET A 146 4.27 -1.70 21.93
N TYR A 147 3.93 -0.74 21.06
CA TYR A 147 4.90 0.00 20.23
C TYR A 147 5.43 1.29 20.91
N ALA A 148 4.73 1.80 21.93
CA ALA A 148 5.09 3.00 22.70
C ALA A 148 6.37 2.85 23.53
N VAL A 149 6.99 1.66 23.57
CA VAL A 149 8.30 1.42 24.20
C VAL A 149 9.44 2.08 23.39
N PHE A 150 9.21 2.47 22.13
CA PHE A 150 10.20 3.05 21.22
C PHE A 150 10.14 4.59 21.09
N GLU A 151 9.49 5.31 22.01
CA GLU A 151 9.34 6.78 21.96
C GLU A 151 10.62 7.64 22.23
N PRO A 152 11.68 7.23 22.97
CA PRO A 152 12.69 8.20 23.45
C PRO A 152 13.83 8.56 22.47
N LEU A 153 13.72 8.26 21.17
CA LEU A 153 14.76 8.55 20.15
C LEU A 153 14.23 9.25 18.89
N LEU A 154 13.16 10.05 19.02
CA LEU A 154 12.60 10.88 17.94
C LEU A 154 12.91 12.37 18.08
N THR A 155 14.18 12.70 18.35
CA THR A 155 14.78 14.00 18.00
C THR A 155 15.89 13.77 16.99
N VAL A 156 15.49 13.62 15.73
CA VAL A 156 16.40 13.83 14.58
C VAL A 156 15.82 15.02 13.84
N ASP A 157 16.48 16.17 14.00
CA ASP A 157 16.11 17.39 13.30
C ASP A 157 16.28 17.14 11.79
N ILE A 158 15.19 17.30 11.06
CA ILE A 158 15.21 17.28 9.60
C ILE A 158 15.44 18.73 9.19
N GLU A 159 16.70 19.13 9.08
CA GLU A 159 17.04 20.41 8.47
C GLU A 159 16.60 20.41 6.99
N PRO A 160 16.05 21.53 6.48
CA PRO A 160 15.69 21.65 5.08
C PRO A 160 16.96 21.68 4.21
N ALA A 161 16.89 21.06 3.04
CA ALA A 161 17.99 21.09 2.08
C ALA A 161 18.13 22.51 1.50
N GLU A 162 19.24 23.19 1.77
CA GLU A 162 19.60 24.44 1.10
C GLU A 162 20.29 24.17 -0.26
N ASP A 163 19.85 24.90 -1.29
CA ASP A 163 20.47 24.91 -2.60
C ASP A 163 21.93 25.37 -2.53
N ARG A 164 22.86 24.55 -3.04
CA ARG A 164 24.23 24.99 -3.32
C ARG A 164 24.41 25.26 -4.81
N ASN A 165 24.43 26.55 -5.12
CA ASN A 165 24.75 27.10 -6.44
C ASN A 165 26.27 27.35 -6.52
N ASP A 166 26.99 26.55 -7.30
CA ASP A 166 28.44 26.69 -7.49
C ASP A 166 28.77 27.75 -8.55
N ASN A 167 29.53 28.81 -8.19
CA ASN A 167 30.37 29.51 -9.17
C ASN A 167 31.56 30.31 -8.59
N ALA A 168 32.67 30.25 -9.33
CA ALA A 168 33.83 31.17 -9.43
C ALA A 168 34.81 31.32 -8.23
N GLY A 169 36.13 31.25 -8.52
CA GLY A 169 37.11 31.74 -7.52
C GLY A 169 38.64 31.49 -7.62
N THR A 170 39.23 31.07 -8.74
CA THR A 170 40.66 31.29 -9.16
C THR A 170 41.78 31.62 -8.13
N THR A 171 42.88 30.83 -8.08
CA THR A 171 44.29 31.30 -8.36
C THR A 171 45.40 30.22 -8.21
N ALA A 172 46.42 30.29 -9.08
CA ALA A 172 47.84 29.85 -8.97
C ALA A 172 48.19 28.37 -8.57
N SER A 173 48.73 27.49 -9.43
CA SER A 173 50.07 27.45 -10.13
C SER A 173 51.26 27.14 -9.19
N VAL A 174 52.30 26.35 -9.53
CA VAL A 174 52.98 26.02 -10.83
C VAL A 174 53.57 24.59 -10.80
N GLY A 175 53.78 23.92 -11.95
CA GLY A 175 54.69 22.75 -12.07
C GLY A 175 54.56 21.95 -13.39
N ALA A 176 55.58 21.97 -14.25
CA ALA A 176 55.57 21.30 -15.57
C ALA A 176 56.85 20.49 -15.82
N ASP A 177 56.71 19.28 -16.39
CA ASP A 177 57.44 18.81 -17.59
C ASP A 177 56.84 17.46 -18.11
N PRO A 178 57.12 17.01 -19.36
CA PRO A 178 56.17 16.17 -20.11
C PRO A 178 56.73 14.84 -20.65
N SER A 179 55.95 14.22 -21.56
CA SER A 179 56.21 12.99 -22.36
C SER A 179 55.89 11.65 -21.65
N VAL A 180 55.41 10.57 -22.29
CA VAL A 180 55.23 10.22 -23.72
C VAL A 180 53.82 9.62 -23.98
N ALA A 181 53.37 9.69 -25.24
CA ALA A 181 52.09 9.20 -25.77
C ALA A 181 51.76 7.70 -25.58
N SER A 182 50.46 7.37 -25.62
CA SER A 182 49.91 6.42 -26.61
C SER A 182 48.39 6.54 -26.72
N ALA A 183 47.86 6.47 -27.95
CA ALA A 183 46.44 6.55 -28.24
C ALA A 183 45.71 5.21 -28.05
N ARG A 184 44.38 5.28 -27.88
CA ARG A 184 43.44 4.32 -28.49
C ARG A 184 42.03 4.90 -28.57
N ASP A 185 41.54 5.02 -29.79
CA ASP A 185 40.12 5.25 -30.08
C ASP A 185 39.25 4.12 -29.54
N THR A 186 38.03 4.45 -29.12
CA THR A 186 36.82 3.85 -29.70
C THR A 186 35.59 4.68 -29.29
N LYS A 187 35.28 5.70 -30.08
CA LYS A 187 34.01 6.41 -29.98
C LYS A 187 32.93 5.55 -30.62
N SER A 188 31.96 5.08 -29.85
CA SER A 188 30.75 4.42 -30.38
C SER A 188 29.57 4.66 -29.46
N PRO A 189 28.34 4.71 -29.99
CA PRO A 189 27.40 5.74 -29.58
C PRO A 189 26.54 5.35 -28.38
N GLU A 190 26.27 6.34 -27.53
CA GLU A 190 25.12 6.34 -26.64
C GLU A 190 23.84 6.27 -27.45
N LYS A 191 23.33 5.05 -27.69
CA LYS A 191 21.92 4.88 -28.00
C LYS A 191 21.14 4.93 -26.70
N SER A 192 20.64 6.12 -26.41
CA SER A 192 19.54 6.31 -25.47
C SER A 192 18.37 5.40 -25.88
N VAL A 193 18.22 4.25 -25.19
CA VAL A 193 16.95 3.52 -25.21
C VAL A 193 15.99 4.30 -24.32
N ALA A 194 15.39 5.32 -24.90
CA ALA A 194 14.21 5.95 -24.34
C ALA A 194 13.13 4.86 -24.23
N SER A 195 12.90 4.37 -23.01
CA SER A 195 11.85 3.40 -22.71
C SER A 195 10.49 4.09 -22.85
N ALA A 196 10.00 4.15 -24.08
CA ALA A 196 8.70 4.70 -24.39
C ALA A 196 7.61 3.81 -23.76
N GLY A 197 6.81 4.41 -22.87
CA GLY A 197 5.50 3.86 -22.52
C GLY A 197 5.46 2.70 -21.51
N VAL A 198 6.29 2.69 -20.48
CA VAL A 198 5.97 1.87 -19.28
C VAL A 198 4.66 2.39 -18.69
N HIS A 199 3.54 1.69 -18.92
CA HIS A 199 2.21 2.08 -18.46
C HIS A 199 2.24 2.43 -16.96
N ARG A 200 2.11 3.71 -16.59
CA ARG A 200 2.15 4.11 -15.18
C ARG A 200 0.85 3.68 -14.51
N LEU A 201 0.95 2.73 -13.59
CA LEU A 201 -0.13 2.41 -12.65
C LEU A 201 -0.19 3.55 -11.64
N ARG A 202 -1.38 4.09 -11.38
CA ARG A 202 -1.62 5.09 -10.34
C ARG A 202 -2.75 4.65 -9.44
N VAL A 203 -2.70 5.10 -8.18
CA VAL A 203 -3.84 5.07 -7.27
C VAL A 203 -4.31 6.52 -7.13
N ILE A 204 -5.61 6.75 -7.29
CA ILE A 204 -6.22 8.08 -7.17
C ILE A 204 -7.41 8.02 -6.21
N ARG A 205 -7.82 9.17 -5.66
CA ARG A 205 -9.08 9.28 -4.91
C ARG A 205 -10.23 8.86 -5.84
N GLY A 206 -11.05 7.92 -5.38
CA GLY A 206 -12.25 7.47 -6.11
C GLY A 206 -13.44 8.41 -5.90
N PRO A 207 -14.56 8.21 -6.62
CA PRO A 207 -15.73 9.08 -6.49
C PRO A 207 -16.32 9.09 -5.07
N ASN A 208 -16.20 7.98 -4.33
CA ASN A 208 -16.70 7.87 -2.97
C ASN A 208 -15.58 8.10 -1.92
N PHE A 209 -14.50 8.81 -2.26
CA PHE A 209 -13.35 8.96 -1.35
C PHE A 209 -13.73 9.60 -0.02
N GLU A 210 -14.52 10.67 0.00
CA GLU A 210 -14.93 11.35 1.23
C GLU A 210 -15.76 10.42 2.15
N GLU A 211 -16.74 9.72 1.57
CA GLU A 211 -17.63 8.77 2.24
C GLU A 211 -16.89 7.54 2.81
N ARG A 212 -15.73 7.18 2.24
CA ARG A 212 -14.95 5.99 2.61
C ARG A 212 -13.67 6.30 3.37
N SER A 213 -13.21 7.55 3.36
CA SER A 213 -11.99 7.97 4.04
C SER A 213 -12.22 8.58 5.42
N TRP A 214 -13.42 9.12 5.71
CA TRP A 214 -13.71 9.84 6.96
C TRP A 214 -13.33 9.10 8.25
N SER A 215 -13.43 7.77 8.28
CA SER A 215 -13.14 6.96 9.48
C SER A 215 -11.65 6.63 9.67
N TRP A 216 -10.84 6.68 8.60
CA TRP A 216 -9.41 6.33 8.65
C TRP A 216 -8.47 7.51 8.38
N CYS A 217 -8.94 8.59 7.75
CA CYS A 217 -8.24 9.87 7.57
C CYS A 217 -8.30 10.75 8.84
N VAL A 218 -8.06 10.11 9.98
CA VAL A 218 -8.03 10.70 11.32
C VAL A 218 -6.68 10.41 11.98
N GLN A 219 -6.38 11.09 13.09
CA GLN A 219 -5.03 11.10 13.68
C GLN A 219 -4.51 9.70 14.00
N MET A 220 -5.36 8.82 14.54
CA MET A 220 -5.04 7.45 14.91
C MET A 220 -6.20 6.54 14.55
N ASP A 221 -5.99 5.63 13.61
CA ASP A 221 -6.92 4.54 13.34
C ASP A 221 -6.20 3.20 13.10
N HIS A 222 -6.88 2.10 13.44
CA HIS A 222 -6.39 0.74 13.25
C HIS A 222 -6.14 0.37 11.78
N ASN A 223 -6.80 1.04 10.82
CA ASN A 223 -6.49 0.89 9.40
C ASN A 223 -5.08 1.37 9.05
N HIS A 224 -4.45 2.27 9.82
CA HIS A 224 -3.07 2.69 9.55
C HIS A 224 -2.08 1.52 9.61
N LEU A 225 -2.30 0.58 10.55
CA LEU A 225 -1.53 -0.66 10.65
C LEU A 225 -1.88 -1.66 9.53
N ARG A 226 -3.15 -1.71 9.09
CA ARG A 226 -3.56 -2.48 7.91
C ARG A 226 -2.86 -1.98 6.64
N ILE A 227 -2.79 -0.66 6.46
CA ILE A 227 -2.11 0.02 5.34
C ILE A 227 -0.61 -0.29 5.33
N SER A 228 0.08 -0.16 6.48
CA SER A 228 1.50 -0.56 6.61
C SER A 228 1.73 -2.02 6.17
N ARG A 229 0.82 -2.92 6.57
CA ARG A 229 0.88 -4.35 6.20
C ARG A 229 0.63 -4.59 4.71
N ILE A 230 -0.31 -3.88 4.09
CA ILE A 230 -0.56 -3.93 2.63
C ILE A 230 0.70 -3.50 1.88
N LEU A 231 1.23 -2.30 2.15
CA LEU A 231 2.43 -1.75 1.49
C LEU A 231 3.61 -2.73 1.60
N ARG A 232 3.89 -3.21 2.82
CA ARG A 232 4.96 -4.15 3.09
C ARG A 232 4.78 -5.48 2.34
N SER A 233 3.58 -6.06 2.37
CA SER A 233 3.29 -7.35 1.73
C SER A 233 3.40 -7.27 0.20
N LEU A 234 2.86 -6.21 -0.42
CA LEU A 234 3.02 -5.96 -1.87
C LEU A 234 4.49 -5.94 -2.28
N ARG A 235 5.33 -5.22 -1.54
CA ARG A 235 6.76 -5.09 -1.79
C ARG A 235 7.53 -6.41 -1.63
N VAL A 236 7.18 -7.20 -0.60
CA VAL A 236 7.77 -8.53 -0.35
C VAL A 236 7.34 -9.54 -1.41
N LEU A 237 6.13 -9.48 -1.93
CA LEU A 237 5.57 -10.49 -2.85
C LEU A 237 5.65 -10.09 -4.34
N GLY A 238 6.32 -8.99 -4.68
CA GLY A 238 6.68 -8.63 -6.07
C GLY A 238 5.85 -7.51 -6.71
N LEU A 239 4.80 -7.03 -6.05
CA LEU A 239 3.90 -5.98 -6.56
C LEU A 239 4.45 -4.57 -6.27
N GLN A 240 5.68 -4.31 -6.75
CA GLN A 240 6.41 -3.07 -6.50
C GLN A 240 5.63 -1.83 -7.00
N ARG A 241 5.07 -1.90 -8.22
CA ARG A 241 4.34 -0.78 -8.85
C ARG A 241 3.06 -0.42 -8.08
N GLN A 242 2.33 -1.41 -7.57
CA GLN A 242 1.15 -1.21 -6.73
C GLN A 242 1.52 -0.63 -5.37
N CYS A 243 2.63 -1.09 -4.77
CA CYS A 243 3.15 -0.57 -3.52
C CYS A 243 3.52 0.92 -3.63
N GLU A 244 4.28 1.28 -4.67
CA GLU A 244 4.70 2.66 -4.94
C GLU A 244 3.50 3.57 -5.23
N ALA A 245 2.60 3.17 -6.13
CA ALA A 245 1.42 3.96 -6.48
C ALA A 245 0.48 4.18 -5.29
N PHE A 246 0.32 3.20 -4.39
CA PHE A 246 -0.45 3.37 -3.16
C PHE A 246 0.24 4.30 -2.17
N TYR A 247 1.57 4.22 -2.06
CA TYR A 247 2.34 5.11 -1.18
C TYR A 247 2.34 6.57 -1.67
N GLU A 248 2.39 6.80 -2.98
CA GLU A 248 2.17 8.12 -3.59
C GLU A 248 0.79 8.68 -3.17
N ALA A 249 -0.29 7.92 -3.40
CA ALA A 249 -1.64 8.35 -3.04
C ALA A 249 -1.85 8.59 -1.53
N LEU A 250 -1.19 7.81 -0.66
CA LEU A 250 -1.20 8.04 0.80
C LEU A 250 -0.43 9.31 1.19
N THR A 251 0.63 9.66 0.45
CA THR A 251 1.40 10.89 0.64
C THR A 251 0.55 12.11 0.25
N ASP A 252 -0.17 12.03 -0.87
CA ASP A 252 -1.11 13.07 -1.31
C ASP A 252 -2.31 13.26 -0.36
N VAL A 253 -2.70 12.21 0.36
CA VAL A 253 -3.74 12.27 1.40
C VAL A 253 -3.17 12.82 2.71
N TYR A 254 -1.94 12.47 3.08
CA TYR A 254 -1.26 12.99 4.27
C TYR A 254 -0.96 14.50 4.18
N ASN A 255 -0.66 15.00 2.98
CA ASN A 255 -0.37 16.41 2.72
C ASN A 255 -1.62 17.28 2.47
N ASP A 256 -2.83 16.71 2.49
CA ASP A 256 -4.06 17.48 2.33
C ASP A 256 -4.37 18.29 3.60
N PRO A 257 -4.44 19.63 3.56
CA PRO A 257 -4.65 20.46 4.75
C PRO A 257 -6.01 20.25 5.43
N LYS A 258 -6.95 19.53 4.80
CA LYS A 258 -8.24 19.15 5.39
C LYS A 258 -8.18 17.84 6.17
N ILE A 259 -7.08 17.09 6.07
CA ILE A 259 -6.92 15.75 6.64
C ILE A 259 -5.85 15.77 7.75
N SER A 260 -6.12 15.08 8.84
CA SER A 260 -5.19 14.99 9.98
C SER A 260 -4.86 13.52 10.23
N ILE A 261 -3.75 13.05 9.64
CA ILE A 261 -3.19 11.72 9.89
C ILE A 261 -1.93 11.88 10.76
N GLY A 262 -1.77 11.01 11.75
CA GLY A 262 -0.61 11.08 12.65
C GLY A 262 0.72 10.87 11.93
N ARG A 263 1.71 11.73 12.23
CA ARG A 263 3.09 11.65 11.70
C ARG A 263 3.70 10.25 11.85
N SER A 264 3.42 9.55 12.94
CA SER A 264 3.87 8.18 13.18
C SER A 264 3.37 7.20 12.11
N SER A 265 2.11 7.30 11.67
CA SER A 265 1.56 6.45 10.61
C SER A 265 2.31 6.66 9.29
N MET A 266 2.60 7.92 8.94
CA MET A 266 3.40 8.23 7.74
C MET A 266 4.86 7.73 7.82
N ILE A 267 5.48 7.74 9.01
CA ILE A 267 6.80 7.11 9.24
C ILE A 267 6.72 5.60 8.97
N PHE A 268 5.71 4.90 9.49
CA PHE A 268 5.54 3.46 9.27
C PHE A 268 5.27 3.13 7.79
N TRP A 269 4.43 3.91 7.10
CA TRP A 269 4.18 3.75 5.66
C TRP A 269 5.46 3.96 4.84
N ARG A 270 6.22 5.03 5.14
CA ARG A 270 7.54 5.26 4.52
C ARG A 270 8.47 4.08 4.75
N ARG A 271 8.55 3.56 5.97
CA ARG A 271 9.45 2.44 6.30
C ARG A 271 9.09 1.17 5.54
N ALA A 272 7.81 0.80 5.47
CA ALA A 272 7.35 -0.35 4.69
C ALA A 272 7.82 -0.32 3.23
N VAL A 273 7.83 0.88 2.63
CA VAL A 273 8.15 1.10 1.21
C VAL A 273 9.64 1.31 0.96
N ARG A 274 10.39 1.93 1.90
CA ARG A 274 11.76 2.42 1.65
C ARG A 274 12.88 1.70 2.41
N GLU A 275 12.64 1.13 3.60
CA GLU A 275 13.70 0.43 4.36
C GLU A 275 14.23 -0.78 3.58
N PRO A 276 15.47 -1.26 3.81
CA PRO A 276 15.94 -2.55 3.30
C PRO A 276 14.94 -3.68 3.61
N LEU A 277 14.74 -4.65 2.70
CA LEU A 277 13.71 -5.68 2.88
C LEU A 277 13.89 -6.50 4.16
N HIS A 278 15.11 -6.66 4.67
CA HIS A 278 15.36 -7.35 5.94
C HIS A 278 14.98 -6.57 7.20
N ILE A 279 14.58 -5.30 7.09
CA ILE A 279 14.09 -4.48 8.21
C ILE A 279 12.57 -4.33 8.05
N ALA A 280 11.82 -4.71 9.08
CA ALA A 280 10.38 -4.51 9.17
C ALA A 280 10.03 -3.05 9.54
N PRO A 281 8.78 -2.57 9.32
CA PRO A 281 8.42 -1.17 9.60
C PRO A 281 8.60 -0.72 11.06
N ASP A 282 8.53 -1.65 12.00
CA ASP A 282 8.79 -1.44 13.44
C ASP A 282 10.28 -1.51 13.83
N GLY A 283 11.18 -1.80 12.88
CA GLY A 283 12.61 -1.98 13.09
C GLY A 283 13.04 -3.43 13.32
N THR A 284 12.12 -4.39 13.40
CA THR A 284 12.46 -5.81 13.63
C THR A 284 13.21 -6.41 12.44
N GLU A 285 14.25 -7.19 12.71
CA GLU A 285 15.09 -7.78 11.65
C GLU A 285 14.63 -9.19 11.21
N CYS A 286 14.24 -9.29 9.94
CA CYS A 286 13.96 -10.55 9.25
C CYS A 286 15.25 -11.13 8.65
N LYS A 287 16.05 -11.82 9.48
CA LYS A 287 17.41 -12.28 9.14
C LYS A 287 17.55 -13.00 7.79
N TRP A 288 16.58 -13.82 7.39
CA TRP A 288 16.65 -14.58 6.13
C TRP A 288 16.51 -13.70 4.87
N LEU A 289 15.94 -12.49 4.99
CA LEU A 289 15.87 -11.51 3.90
C LEU A 289 17.20 -10.76 3.66
N LYS A 290 18.22 -10.98 4.49
CA LYS A 290 19.59 -10.46 4.25
C LYS A 290 20.34 -11.24 3.15
N THR A 291 19.84 -12.42 2.76
CA THR A 291 20.49 -13.34 1.80
C THR A 291 19.71 -13.42 0.48
N LEU A 292 19.12 -12.29 0.08
CA LEU A 292 18.42 -12.03 -1.18
C LEU A 292 19.15 -10.95 -1.98
#